data_AF-A0A9E1JS06-F1
#
_entry.id   AF-A0A9E1JS06-F1
#
_cell.length_a   1.000
_cell.length_b   1.000
_cell.length_c   1.000
_cell.angle_alpha   90.00
_cell.angle_beta   90.00
_cell.angle_gamma   90.00
#
_symmetry.space_group_name_H-M   'P 1'
#
loop_
_entity.id
_entity.type
_entity.pdbx_description
1 polymer ?
#
loop_
_entity_poly.entity_id
_entity_poly.type
_entity_poly.pdbx_seq_one_letter_code
_entity_poly.pdbx_strand_id
1 'polypeptide(L)'
;MKNHNATIEREEEKTTLVLTIGTTNYDICLTDDNPIEVKNVFNDLIVELKKGKFTFILSDEIQDLYYHICGEYIKQLNAEIADVYSQLKKNNLVNVSG
;
A
#
# COMPACT_ATOMS: atom_id res chain seq x y z
N MET A 1 7.33 4.30 -13.50
CA MET A 1 6.50 4.19 -12.30
C MET A 1 5.59 2.98 -12.51
N LYS A 2 5.62 2.01 -11.61
CA LYS A 2 4.83 0.77 -11.73
C LYS A 2 3.52 0.90 -10.95
N ASN A 3 2.44 0.40 -11.51
CA ASN A 3 1.15 0.35 -10.83
C ASN A 3 0.93 -1.06 -10.27
N HIS A 4 0.55 -1.13 -9.01
CA HIS A 4 0.18 -2.34 -8.29
C HIS A 4 -1.30 -2.30 -7.93
N ASN A 5 -1.89 -3.47 -7.74
CA ASN A 5 -3.31 -3.56 -7.45
C ASN A 5 -3.56 -3.45 -5.95
N ALA A 6 -4.67 -2.81 -5.59
CA ALA A 6 -5.24 -2.87 -4.25
C ALA A 6 -6.71 -3.30 -4.36
N THR A 7 -7.15 -4.20 -3.50
CA THR A 7 -8.52 -4.73 -3.46
C THR A 7 -9.06 -4.71 -2.04
N ILE A 8 -10.37 -4.82 -1.88
CA ILE A 8 -11.01 -4.90 -0.56
C ILE A 8 -11.66 -6.27 -0.44
N GLU A 9 -11.23 -7.02 0.57
CA GLU A 9 -11.83 -8.29 0.95
C GLU A 9 -12.81 -8.03 2.10
N ARG A 10 -14.07 -8.38 1.87
CA ARG A 10 -15.17 -8.19 2.83
C ARG A 10 -15.67 -9.56 3.27
N GLU A 11 -15.42 -9.88 4.54
CA GLU A 11 -15.92 -11.07 5.22
C GLU A 11 -16.92 -10.66 6.32
N GLU A 12 -17.67 -11.61 6.89
CA GLU A 12 -18.77 -11.32 7.83
C GLU A 12 -18.33 -10.46 9.03
N GLU A 13 -17.12 -10.70 9.55
CA GLU A 13 -16.59 -10.02 10.74
C GLU A 13 -15.38 -9.13 10.46
N LYS A 14 -14.82 -9.20 9.24
CA LYS A 14 -13.55 -8.58 8.91
C LYS A 14 -13.60 -7.91 7.55
N THR A 15 -13.04 -6.71 7.46
CA THR A 15 -12.75 -6.09 6.16
C THR A 15 -11.26 -5.79 6.06
N THR A 16 -10.65 -6.22 4.96
CA THR A 16 -9.19 -6.15 4.74
C THR A 16 -8.90 -5.39 3.46
N LEU A 17 -8.01 -4.40 3.52
CA LEU A 17 -7.38 -3.81 2.34
C LEU A 17 -6.17 -4.66 1.96
N VAL A 18 -6.18 -5.23 0.76
CA VAL A 18 -5.11 -6.10 0.26
C VAL A 18 -4.30 -5.35 -0.80
N LEU A 19 -3.00 -5.19 -0.56
CA LEU A 19 -2.06 -4.54 -1.47
C LEU A 19 -1.19 -5.61 -2.16
N THR A 20 -1.24 -5.73 -3.49
CA THR A 20 -0.55 -6.81 -4.20
C THR A 20 0.64 -6.30 -5.03
N ILE A 21 1.85 -6.74 -4.67
CA ILE A 21 3.10 -6.52 -5.42
C ILE A 21 3.62 -7.86 -5.95
N GLY A 22 3.42 -8.12 -7.25
CA GLY A 22 3.81 -9.40 -7.84
C GLY A 22 2.94 -10.53 -7.32
N THR A 23 3.53 -11.46 -6.57
CA THR A 23 2.82 -12.57 -5.91
C THR A 23 2.66 -12.35 -4.41
N THR A 24 3.15 -11.23 -3.88
CA THR A 24 3.09 -10.91 -2.45
C THR A 24 1.88 -10.02 -2.18
N ASN A 25 1.12 -10.39 -1.16
CA ASN A 25 0.03 -9.59 -0.61
C ASN A 25 0.46 -8.97 0.72
N TYR A 26 0.10 -7.71 0.92
CA TYR A 26 0.21 -7.03 2.20
C TYR A 26 -1.19 -6.63 2.65
N ASP A 27 -1.59 -7.19 3.78
CA ASP A 27 -2.96 -7.11 4.26
C ASP A 27 -3.03 -6.07 5.38
N ILE A 28 -4.06 -5.23 5.33
CA ILE A 28 -4.37 -4.26 6.37
C ILE A 28 -5.81 -4.48 6.80
N CYS A 29 -6.00 -5.05 7.98
CA CYS A 29 -7.34 -5.15 8.57
C CYS A 29 -7.89 -3.76 8.92
N LEU A 30 -9.05 -3.39 8.37
CA LEU A 30 -9.71 -2.11 8.61
C LEU A 30 -10.65 -2.14 9.82
N THR A 31 -11.04 -3.33 10.25
CA THR A 31 -11.94 -3.56 11.39
C THR A 31 -11.18 -3.89 12.68
N ASP A 32 -9.85 -3.99 12.61
CA ASP A 32 -8.97 -4.18 13.76
C ASP A 32 -8.14 -2.91 13.98
N ASP A 33 -8.09 -2.43 15.22
CA ASP A 33 -7.29 -1.26 15.61
C ASP A 33 -5.88 -1.73 15.99
N ASN A 34 -5.15 -2.23 15.00
CA ASN A 34 -3.80 -2.76 15.16
C ASN A 34 -2.76 -1.87 14.45
N PRO A 35 -2.26 -0.81 15.12
CA PRO A 35 -1.27 0.09 14.51
C PRO A 35 0.08 -0.61 14.24
N ILE A 36 0.37 -1.73 14.91
CA ILE A 36 1.61 -2.49 14.69
C ILE A 36 1.57 -3.16 13.32
N GLU A 37 0.42 -3.72 12.92
CA GLU A 37 0.23 -4.34 11.60
C GLU A 37 0.45 -3.33 10.48
N VAL A 38 -0.21 -2.16 10.56
CA VAL A 38 -0.06 -1.07 9.58
C VAL A 38 1.40 -0.63 9.47
N LYS A 39 2.09 -0.49 10.60
CA LYS A 39 3.52 -0.13 10.62
C LYS A 39 4.37 -1.20 9.92
N ASN A 40 4.09 -2.48 10.16
CA ASN A 40 4.85 -3.57 9.55
C ASN A 40 4.65 -3.59 8.03
N VAL A 41 3.41 -3.46 7.55
CA VAL A 41 3.11 -3.32 6.13
C VAL A 41 3.87 -2.16 5.52
N PHE A 42 3.88 -0.99 6.17
CA PHE A 42 4.62 0.17 5.66
C PHE A 42 6.13 -0.08 5.59
N ASN A 43 6.71 -0.74 6.59
CA ASN A 43 8.14 -1.11 6.56
C ASN A 43 8.47 -2.03 5.39
N ASP A 44 7.61 -3.01 5.10
CA ASP A 44 7.79 -3.90 3.96
C ASP A 44 7.71 -3.14 2.63
N LEU A 45 6.78 -2.18 2.53
CA LEU A 45 6.67 -1.31 1.35
C LEU A 45 7.93 -0.43 1.17
N ILE A 46 8.57 0.05 2.25
CA ILE A 46 9.84 0.77 2.17
C ILE A 46 10.93 -0.12 1.56
N VAL A 47 10.98 -1.40 1.93
CA VAL A 47 11.94 -2.36 1.36
C VAL A 47 11.69 -2.54 -0.14
N GLU A 48 10.43 -2.66 -0.57
CA GLU A 48 10.08 -2.70 -1.99
C GLU A 48 10.43 -1.38 -2.71
N LEU A 49 10.27 -0.23 -2.07
CA LEU A 49 10.58 1.08 -2.68
C LEU A 49 12.06 1.24 -3.01
N LYS A 50 12.96 0.56 -2.29
CA LYS A 50 14.38 0.53 -2.64
C LYS A 50 14.61 -0.07 -4.04
N LYS A 51 13.71 -0.91 -4.54
CA LYS A 51 13.80 -1.54 -5.87
C LYS A 51 13.22 -0.66 -6.99
N GLY A 52 12.39 0.32 -6.65
CA GLY A 52 11.83 1.26 -7.63
C GLY A 52 10.56 1.94 -7.15
N LYS A 53 10.21 3.07 -7.79
CA LYS A 53 8.99 3.83 -7.47
C LYS A 53 7.74 3.12 -8.01
N PHE A 54 6.74 2.96 -7.15
CA PHE A 54 5.44 2.41 -7.49
C PHE A 54 4.29 3.18 -6.86
N THR A 55 3.06 2.83 -7.24
CA THR A 55 1.80 3.29 -6.68
C THR A 55 0.76 2.17 -6.71
N PHE A 56 -0.25 2.25 -5.84
CA PHE A 56 -1.40 1.35 -5.85
C PHE A 56 -2.61 1.97 -6.54
N ILE A 57 -3.42 1.12 -7.17
CA ILE A 57 -4.72 1.47 -7.74
C ILE A 57 -5.76 0.60 -7.05
N LEU A 58 -6.73 1.24 -6.38
CA LEU A 58 -7.86 0.54 -5.80
C LEU A 58 -8.80 0.07 -6.91
N SER A 59 -9.00 -1.24 -6.99
CA SER A 59 -9.95 -1.89 -7.87
C SER A 59 -10.99 -2.60 -7.03
N ASP A 60 -12.25 -2.17 -7.13
CA ASP A 60 -13.38 -2.76 -6.43
C ASP A 60 -14.64 -2.56 -7.26
N GLU A 61 -15.51 -3.57 -7.27
CA GLU A 61 -16.81 -3.52 -7.95
C GLU A 61 -17.89 -2.91 -7.04
N ILE A 62 -17.67 -2.92 -5.73
CA ILE A 62 -18.61 -2.45 -4.70
C ILE A 62 -18.19 -1.06 -4.24
N GLN A 63 -19.05 -0.05 -4.46
CA GLN A 63 -18.84 1.33 -4.00
C GLN A 63 -19.55 1.59 -2.67
N ASP A 64 -19.14 0.87 -1.63
CA ASP A 64 -19.68 1.03 -0.27
C ASP A 64 -18.83 1.98 0.60
N LEU A 65 -19.12 2.03 1.90
CA LEU A 65 -18.35 2.83 2.85
C LEU A 65 -16.86 2.45 2.82
N TYR A 66 -16.54 1.15 2.76
CA TYR A 66 -15.16 0.68 2.73
C TYR A 66 -14.44 1.09 1.46
N TYR A 67 -15.13 1.12 0.31
CA TYR A 67 -14.57 1.66 -0.93
C TYR A 67 -14.10 3.10 -0.77
N HIS A 68 -14.92 3.97 -0.16
CA HIS A 68 -14.55 5.36 0.04
C HIS A 68 -13.41 5.52 1.06
N ILE A 69 -13.42 4.74 2.14
CA ILE A 69 -12.35 4.73 3.15
C ILE A 69 -11.03 4.29 2.50
N CYS A 70 -11.02 3.16 1.80
CA CYS A 70 -9.84 2.64 1.12
C CYS A 70 -9.38 3.57 0.00
N GLY A 71 -10.30 4.24 -0.70
CA GLY A 71 -9.96 5.21 -1.73
C GLY A 71 -9.11 6.36 -1.17
N GLU A 72 -9.53 6.96 -0.05
CA GLU A 72 -8.73 7.99 0.61
C GLU A 72 -7.45 7.42 1.24
N TYR A 73 -7.49 6.21 1.79
CA TYR A 73 -6.29 5.54 2.32
C TYR A 73 -5.22 5.35 1.23
N ILE A 74 -5.58 4.76 0.08
CA ILE A 74 -4.67 4.54 -1.06
C ILE A 74 -4.13 5.87 -1.59
N LYS A 75 -4.96 6.91 -1.66
CA LYS A 75 -4.51 8.24 -2.08
C LYS A 75 -3.45 8.81 -1.14
N GLN A 76 -3.66 8.72 0.18
CA GLN A 76 -2.67 9.15 1.17
C GLN A 76 -1.41 8.30 1.10
N LEU A 77 -1.54 6.97 1.07
CA LEU A 77 -0.44 6.03 0.95
C LEU A 77 0.42 6.31 -0.28
N ASN A 78 -0.19 6.55 -1.45
CA ASN A 78 0.54 6.87 -2.67
C ASN A 78 1.32 8.19 -2.58
N ALA A 79 0.79 9.19 -1.87
CA ALA A 79 1.51 10.44 -1.63
C ALA A 79 2.72 10.21 -0.73
N GLU A 80 2.55 9.47 0.37
CA GLU A 80 3.62 9.10 1.29
C GLU A 80 4.71 8.26 0.61
N ILE A 81 4.33 7.23 -0.15
CA ILE A 81 5.24 6.40 -0.95
C ILE A 81 6.09 7.26 -1.90
N ALA A 82 5.47 8.26 -2.55
CA ALA A 82 6.18 9.15 -3.46
C ALA A 82 7.19 10.04 -2.74
N ASP A 83 6.85 10.55 -1.55
CA ASP A 83 7.76 11.35 -0.72
C ASP A 83 8.91 10.51 -0.15
N VAL A 84 8.59 9.35 0.44
CA VAL A 84 9.60 8.41 0.97
C VAL A 84 10.57 7.97 -0.12
N TYR A 85 10.10 7.64 -1.33
CA TYR A 85 10.99 7.30 -2.43
C TYR A 85 11.90 8.48 -2.83
N SER A 86 11.37 9.71 -2.82
CA SER A 86 12.16 10.92 -3.07
C SER A 86 13.28 11.08 -2.03
N GLN A 87 12.98 10.83 -0.76
CA GLN A 87 13.97 10.84 0.32
C GLN A 87 15.01 9.71 0.16
N LEU A 88 14.59 8.48 -0.13
CA LEU A 88 15.49 7.35 -0.36
C LEU A 88 16.45 7.65 -1.53
N LYS A 89 15.94 8.22 -2.62
CA LYS A 89 16.75 8.61 -3.78
C LYS A 89 17.75 9.70 -3.43
N LYS A 90 17.33 10.75 -2.72
CA LYS A 90 18.21 11.85 -2.27
C LYS A 90 19.36 11.36 -1.38
N ASN A 91 19.11 10.33 -0.58
CA ASN A 91 20.10 9.74 0.33
C ASN A 91 20.88 8.55 -0.29
N ASN A 92 20.74 8.28 -1.60
CA ASN A 92 21.37 7.14 -2.29
C ASN A 92 21.05 5.77 -1.67
N LEU A 93 19.85 5.63 -1.09
CA LEU A 93 19.36 4.39 -0.46
C LEU A 93 18.52 3.51 -1.41
N VAL A 94 18.47 3.86 -2.69
CA VAL A 94 17.78 3.12 -3.75
C VAL A 94 18.75 2.16 -4.43
N ASN A 95 18.31 0.92 -4.64
CA ASN A 95 19.03 -0.12 -5.36
C ASN A 95 18.81 0.06 -6.86
N VAL A 96 19.11 1.25 -7.41
CA VAL A 96 19.16 1.43 -8.86
C VAL A 96 20.42 0.73 -9.34
N SER A 97 20.26 -0.43 -9.96
CA SER A 97 21.30 -0.92 -10.88
C SER A 97 21.46 0.17 -11.94
N GLY A 98 22.60 0.87 -11.92
CA GLY A 98 22.98 1.83 -12.95
C GLY A 98 23.15 1.17 -14.31
#